data_AF-A0A1X9Z8L1-F1
#
_entry.id   AF-A0A1X9Z8L1-F1
#
_cell.length_a   1.000
_cell.length_b   1.000
_cell.length_c   1.000
_cell.angle_alpha   90.00
_cell.angle_beta   90.00
_cell.angle_gamma   90.00
#
_symmetry.space_group_name_H-M   'P 1'
#
loop_
_entity.id
_entity.type
_entity.pdbx_description
1 polymer ?
#
loop_
_entity_poly.entity_id
_entity_poly.type
_entity_poly.pdbx_seq_one_letter_code
_entity_poly.pdbx_strand_id
1 'polypeptide(L)'
;MKKILLLLLLFISAKSFCQKATVVEIETLSKPVKLIPVVPNQEILKTLKADLEKNVENLPDSLVYYGEHPFLTGILNSYIDHRPFVISPDIFWLLISQGFARHITQNAEELRPQMVGFEGKKTLTVVSDKIVLGNPKSDWASIFPQFNEQINDYTGKKLVGVLTSDFSTTTPTSKVVSQVTIMETVKSYFEFKVIITGCGIPKITIEGTTQDWKKLLEKTKYLSQYKLEWWTNELIPIIEEIIAAKKGKVNKDFWMNMVKYHTEKKYGTVNTIDGWIVKFFPYTKEGNKTGLKPITSVNNLASEIVKVPFILEDAVRHTKHNMEIWAGFIGLSQNNKDFTMKPEMSWAIVNKDSAPSETSVFGNKTSADDLSMSNISEIPKELYTLKSIGTLRIKFTKDIAIPDELGKIQIRRLELTGKITAAEKQRLIKLFPNNWLIINGKMIER
;
A
#
# COMPACT_ATOMS: atom_id res chain seq x y z
N MET A 1 61.53 -33.84 25.53
CA MET A 1 61.11 -32.92 24.44
C MET A 1 59.76 -33.40 23.90
N LYS A 2 58.72 -32.55 23.87
CA LYS A 2 57.49 -32.75 23.08
C LYS A 2 57.19 -31.44 22.35
N LYS A 3 56.96 -31.50 21.03
CA LYS A 3 56.70 -30.31 20.21
C LYS A 3 55.24 -29.91 20.38
N ILE A 4 54.97 -28.65 20.74
CA ILE A 4 53.63 -28.07 20.68
C ILE A 4 53.41 -27.59 19.24
N LEU A 5 52.42 -28.16 18.55
CA LEU A 5 52.05 -27.77 17.20
C LEU A 5 51.05 -26.61 17.27
N LEU A 6 51.55 -25.38 17.11
CA LEU A 6 50.71 -24.19 17.15
C LEU A 6 49.94 -24.04 15.83
N LEU A 7 48.66 -24.46 15.79
CA LEU A 7 47.78 -24.17 14.66
C LEU A 7 47.48 -22.66 14.60
N LEU A 8 48.01 -21.97 13.58
CA LEU A 8 47.50 -20.65 13.20
C LEU A 8 46.12 -20.82 12.54
N LEU A 9 45.07 -20.60 13.33
CA LEU A 9 43.74 -20.35 12.78
C LEU A 9 43.74 -18.98 12.08
N LEU A 10 43.95 -19.00 10.78
CA LEU A 10 43.72 -17.86 9.89
C LEU A 10 42.24 -17.47 9.96
N PHE A 11 41.92 -16.46 10.76
CA PHE A 11 40.64 -15.78 10.71
C PHE A 11 40.49 -15.10 9.35
N ILE A 12 39.88 -15.81 8.41
CA ILE A 12 39.31 -15.22 7.20
C ILE A 12 38.15 -14.35 7.68
N SER A 13 38.43 -13.07 7.91
CA SER A 13 37.38 -12.10 8.24
C SER A 13 36.35 -12.12 7.11
N ALA A 14 35.09 -12.38 7.47
CA ALA A 14 33.99 -12.29 6.54
C ALA A 14 34.03 -10.89 5.91
N LYS A 15 34.19 -10.83 4.59
CA LYS A 15 34.21 -9.56 3.87
C LYS A 15 32.81 -8.98 3.90
N SER A 16 32.52 -8.19 4.94
CA SER A 16 31.37 -7.29 5.00
C SER A 16 31.33 -6.52 3.70
N PHE A 17 30.42 -6.89 2.81
CA PHE A 17 30.43 -6.40 1.43
C PHE A 17 29.96 -4.95 1.46
N CYS A 18 30.92 -4.04 1.62
CA CYS A 18 30.68 -2.62 1.82
C CYS A 18 30.03 -2.04 0.56
N GLN A 19 28.70 -2.12 0.51
CA GLN A 19 27.91 -1.56 -0.57
C GLN A 19 28.23 -0.07 -0.65
N LYS A 20 28.45 0.44 -1.86
CA LYS A 20 28.79 1.84 -2.10
C LYS A 20 27.58 2.75 -1.86
N ALA A 21 27.17 2.88 -0.61
CA ALA A 21 26.07 3.72 -0.17
C ALA A 21 26.37 5.20 -0.43
N THR A 22 25.34 5.97 -0.74
CA THR A 22 25.39 7.44 -0.80
C THR A 22 24.36 7.98 0.17
N VAL A 23 24.77 8.88 1.05
CA VAL A 23 23.87 9.54 1.99
C VAL A 23 23.35 10.83 1.36
N VAL A 24 22.03 11.01 1.43
CA VAL A 24 21.34 12.27 1.12
C VAL A 24 20.76 12.79 2.42
N GLU A 25 21.20 13.98 2.84
CA GLU A 25 20.62 14.72 3.97
C GLU A 25 19.56 15.68 3.43
N ILE A 26 18.31 15.44 3.83
CA ILE A 26 17.14 16.16 3.33
C ILE A 26 16.91 17.36 4.27
N GLU A 27 16.60 17.09 5.54
CA GLU A 27 16.22 18.07 6.56
C GLU A 27 16.88 17.78 7.91
N THR A 28 17.16 18.84 8.68
CA THR A 28 17.73 18.74 10.04
C THR A 28 16.60 18.59 11.06
N LEU A 29 16.14 17.35 11.25
CA LEU A 29 15.01 17.01 12.14
C LEU A 29 15.50 16.42 13.47
N SER A 30 14.62 16.44 14.48
CA SER A 30 14.87 15.81 15.79
C SER A 30 15.03 14.30 15.65
N LYS A 31 16.01 13.70 16.33
CA LYS A 31 16.18 12.23 16.33
C LYS A 31 15.03 11.54 17.07
N PRO A 32 14.61 10.33 16.63
CA PRO A 32 13.66 9.50 17.36
C PRO A 32 14.14 9.20 18.79
N VAL A 33 13.21 9.22 19.75
CA VAL A 33 13.51 8.99 21.18
C VAL A 33 13.53 7.49 21.54
N LYS A 34 12.86 6.64 20.74
CA LYS A 34 12.70 5.21 21.01
C LYS A 34 12.79 4.35 19.75
N LEU A 35 13.19 3.09 19.93
CA LEU A 35 13.03 2.04 18.93
C LEU A 35 11.54 1.73 18.71
N ILE A 36 11.20 1.19 17.53
CA ILE A 36 9.86 0.61 17.28
C ILE A 36 9.89 -0.85 17.78
N PRO A 37 8.81 -1.37 18.41
CA PRO A 37 8.71 -2.79 18.74
C PRO A 37 8.93 -3.69 17.51
N VAL A 38 9.60 -4.81 17.74
CA VAL A 38 9.90 -5.83 16.73
C VAL A 38 9.20 -7.15 17.06
N VAL A 39 8.89 -7.93 16.03
CA VAL A 39 8.27 -9.26 16.14
C VAL A 39 9.29 -10.30 15.67
N PRO A 40 9.44 -11.46 16.33
CA PRO A 40 10.28 -12.55 15.86
C PRO A 40 9.92 -13.01 14.45
N ASN A 41 10.91 -13.31 13.62
CA ASN A 41 10.70 -13.66 12.21
C ASN A 41 9.81 -14.91 12.02
N GLN A 42 9.88 -15.88 12.95
CA GLN A 42 9.02 -17.06 12.99
C GLN A 42 7.55 -16.72 13.30
N GLU A 43 7.28 -15.69 14.11
CA GLU A 43 5.93 -15.27 14.47
C GLU A 43 5.27 -14.43 13.37
N ILE A 44 6.04 -13.62 12.66
CA ILE A 44 5.58 -12.92 11.44
C ILE A 44 5.03 -13.93 10.43
N LEU A 45 5.78 -14.98 10.14
CA LEU A 45 5.39 -15.99 9.14
C LEU A 45 4.18 -16.82 9.61
N LYS A 46 4.08 -17.16 10.90
CA LYS A 46 2.89 -17.81 11.50
C LYS A 46 1.65 -16.90 11.48
N THR A 47 1.81 -15.60 11.67
CA THR A 47 0.71 -14.60 11.69
C THR A 47 -0.02 -14.55 10.34
N LEU A 48 0.68 -14.87 9.24
CA LEU A 48 0.11 -14.96 7.90
C LEU A 48 -0.69 -16.27 7.65
N LYS A 49 -0.82 -17.16 8.67
CA LYS A 49 -1.50 -18.46 8.62
C LYS A 49 -0.94 -19.46 7.59
N ALA A 50 0.35 -19.36 7.31
CA ALA A 50 1.09 -20.35 6.54
C ALA A 50 1.55 -21.52 7.43
N ASP A 51 1.40 -22.75 6.94
CA ASP A 51 2.28 -23.84 7.34
C ASP A 51 3.51 -23.82 6.41
N LEU A 52 4.71 -24.02 6.96
CA LEU A 52 5.95 -23.50 6.36
C LEU A 52 6.98 -24.61 6.13
N GLU A 53 7.12 -25.02 4.87
CA GLU A 53 8.12 -26.01 4.45
C GLU A 53 9.54 -25.42 4.44
N LYS A 54 9.69 -24.17 3.96
CA LYS A 54 10.99 -23.47 3.91
C LYS A 54 10.84 -21.95 3.80
N ASN A 55 11.81 -21.23 4.35
CA ASN A 55 12.03 -19.79 4.18
C ASN A 55 13.54 -19.47 3.98
N VAL A 56 13.88 -18.18 3.90
CA VAL A 56 15.27 -17.68 3.80
C VAL A 56 16.03 -17.84 5.13
N GLU A 57 17.18 -18.51 5.06
CA GLU A 57 18.03 -18.87 6.22
C GLU A 57 18.80 -17.68 6.85
N ASN A 58 18.89 -16.53 6.18
CA ASN A 58 19.71 -15.38 6.58
C ASN A 58 18.89 -14.09 6.83
N LEU A 59 17.69 -14.22 7.41
CA LEU A 59 16.90 -13.07 7.88
C LEU A 59 17.37 -12.59 9.27
N PRO A 60 17.18 -11.31 9.62
CA PRO A 60 17.25 -10.85 11.00
C PRO A 60 16.26 -11.62 11.90
N ASP A 61 16.67 -11.91 13.15
CA ASP A 61 15.88 -12.70 14.11
C ASP A 61 14.50 -12.09 14.41
N SER A 62 14.39 -10.76 14.31
CA SER A 62 13.16 -10.00 14.49
C SER A 62 13.13 -8.78 13.57
N LEU A 63 11.92 -8.35 13.21
CA LEU A 63 11.67 -7.22 12.31
C LEU A 63 10.54 -6.34 12.84
N VAL A 64 10.53 -5.06 12.46
CA VAL A 64 9.33 -4.23 12.57
C VAL A 64 8.31 -4.72 11.54
N TYR A 65 7.14 -5.14 11.98
CA TYR A 65 6.10 -5.74 11.15
C TYR A 65 4.92 -4.80 10.93
N TYR A 66 4.48 -4.68 9.67
CA TYR A 66 3.36 -3.83 9.25
C TYR A 66 2.38 -4.56 8.31
N GLY A 67 2.23 -5.88 8.45
CA GLY A 67 1.28 -6.65 7.64
C GLY A 67 1.70 -6.77 6.17
N GLU A 68 0.72 -6.62 5.27
CA GLU A 68 0.89 -6.84 3.82
C GLU A 68 1.55 -5.67 3.05
N HIS A 69 1.89 -4.56 3.72
CA HIS A 69 2.57 -3.41 3.07
C HIS A 69 3.76 -2.86 3.89
N PRO A 70 4.82 -3.66 4.16
CA PRO A 70 5.94 -3.21 4.99
C PRO A 70 6.72 -2.01 4.45
N PHE A 71 7.00 -1.93 3.14
CA PHE A 71 7.72 -0.81 2.54
C PHE A 71 6.92 0.48 2.68
N LEU A 72 5.67 0.51 2.21
CA LEU A 72 4.85 1.74 2.22
C LEU A 72 4.55 2.19 3.65
N THR A 73 4.18 1.27 4.52
CA THR A 73 3.86 1.59 5.92
C THR A 73 5.13 1.99 6.68
N GLY A 74 6.26 1.34 6.39
CA GLY A 74 7.56 1.65 7.00
C GLY A 74 8.12 3.01 6.59
N ILE A 75 8.03 3.38 5.31
CA ILE A 75 8.49 4.70 4.84
C ILE A 75 7.56 5.82 5.33
N LEU A 76 6.25 5.58 5.41
CA LEU A 76 5.30 6.50 6.04
C LEU A 76 5.60 6.70 7.54
N ASN A 77 5.75 5.63 8.31
CA ASN A 77 6.07 5.75 9.74
C ASN A 77 7.45 6.41 9.95
N SER A 78 8.40 6.22 9.02
CA SER A 78 9.70 6.90 9.06
C SER A 78 9.60 8.40 8.79
N TYR A 79 8.67 8.82 7.93
CA TYR A 79 8.32 10.23 7.70
C TYR A 79 7.60 10.88 8.89
N ILE A 80 6.83 10.10 9.65
CA ILE A 80 6.12 10.56 10.85
C ILE A 80 7.06 10.66 12.06
N ASP A 81 7.90 9.65 12.29
CA ASP A 81 8.82 9.55 13.43
C ASP A 81 10.18 10.25 13.20
N HIS A 82 10.41 10.90 12.04
CA HIS A 82 11.71 11.47 11.64
C HIS A 82 12.86 10.44 11.60
N ARG A 83 12.60 9.21 11.13
CA ARG A 83 13.59 8.13 11.02
C ARG A 83 14.32 8.19 9.67
N PRO A 84 15.65 7.99 9.61
CA PRO A 84 16.34 7.76 8.34
C PRO A 84 15.85 6.48 7.65
N PHE A 85 15.91 6.42 6.33
CA PHE A 85 15.43 5.26 5.56
C PHE A 85 16.45 4.78 4.51
N VAL A 86 16.48 3.47 4.24
CA VAL A 86 17.35 2.87 3.21
C VAL A 86 16.55 2.58 1.94
N ILE A 87 17.12 2.94 0.78
CA ILE A 87 16.64 2.50 -0.53
C ILE A 87 17.77 1.81 -1.28
N SER A 88 17.44 0.78 -2.08
CA SER A 88 18.39 0.05 -2.92
C SER A 88 17.79 -0.22 -4.30
N PRO A 89 18.62 -0.56 -5.31
CA PRO A 89 18.11 -0.96 -6.62
C PRO A 89 17.14 -2.14 -6.52
N ASP A 90 17.43 -3.13 -5.69
CA ASP A 90 16.60 -4.34 -5.59
C ASP A 90 15.25 -4.06 -4.91
N ILE A 91 15.21 -3.18 -3.90
CA ILE A 91 13.96 -2.71 -3.26
C ILE A 91 13.07 -2.00 -4.30
N PHE A 92 13.64 -1.07 -5.09
CA PHE A 92 12.89 -0.32 -6.09
C PHE A 92 12.51 -1.19 -7.29
N TRP A 93 13.39 -2.12 -7.70
CA TRP A 93 13.11 -3.07 -8.77
C TRP A 93 12.06 -4.12 -8.37
N LEU A 94 11.95 -4.50 -7.09
CA LEU A 94 10.88 -5.37 -6.60
C LEU A 94 9.52 -4.67 -6.71
N LEU A 95 9.40 -3.41 -6.24
CA LEU A 95 8.17 -2.61 -6.38
C LEU A 95 7.73 -2.51 -7.86
N ILE A 96 8.68 -2.22 -8.75
CA ILE A 96 8.44 -2.15 -10.20
C ILE A 96 8.06 -3.53 -10.78
N SER A 97 8.74 -4.60 -10.37
CA SER A 97 8.44 -5.96 -10.84
C SER A 97 7.06 -6.45 -10.40
N GLN A 98 6.65 -6.11 -9.16
CA GLN A 98 5.31 -6.44 -8.67
C GLN A 98 4.22 -5.60 -9.36
N GLY A 99 4.45 -4.29 -9.57
CA GLY A 99 3.53 -3.46 -10.35
C GLY A 99 3.40 -3.94 -11.80
N PHE A 100 4.49 -4.40 -12.41
CA PHE A 100 4.49 -5.04 -13.72
C PHE A 100 3.71 -6.36 -13.73
N ALA A 101 3.98 -7.27 -12.80
CA ALA A 101 3.25 -8.54 -12.69
C ALA A 101 1.74 -8.32 -12.54
N ARG A 102 1.33 -7.37 -11.68
CA ARG A 102 -0.08 -6.96 -11.52
C ARG A 102 -0.66 -6.38 -12.82
N HIS A 103 0.11 -5.59 -13.59
CA HIS A 103 -0.33 -5.13 -14.91
C HIS A 103 -0.60 -6.32 -15.85
N ILE A 104 0.37 -7.23 -16.00
CA ILE A 104 0.22 -8.42 -16.86
C ILE A 104 -0.99 -9.26 -16.45
N THR A 105 -1.17 -9.54 -15.15
CA THR A 105 -2.33 -10.32 -14.65
C THR A 105 -3.66 -9.63 -14.94
N GLN A 106 -3.80 -8.33 -14.65
CA GLN A 106 -5.08 -7.63 -14.77
C GLN A 106 -5.47 -7.28 -16.21
N ASN A 107 -4.47 -7.27 -17.11
CA ASN A 107 -4.66 -6.95 -18.52
C ASN A 107 -4.41 -8.21 -19.38
N ALA A 108 -4.38 -9.43 -18.82
CA ALA A 108 -3.91 -10.66 -19.48
C ALA A 108 -4.65 -11.02 -20.79
N GLU A 109 -5.94 -10.66 -20.91
CA GLU A 109 -6.73 -10.83 -22.13
C GLU A 109 -6.55 -9.65 -23.10
N GLU A 110 -6.38 -8.43 -22.60
CA GLU A 110 -5.99 -7.23 -23.37
C GLU A 110 -4.51 -7.31 -23.84
N LEU A 111 -3.73 -8.19 -23.22
CA LEU A 111 -2.34 -8.52 -23.51
C LEU A 111 -2.22 -9.86 -24.26
N ARG A 112 -3.24 -10.22 -25.06
CA ARG A 112 -3.27 -11.37 -26.00
C ARG A 112 -3.33 -11.05 -27.52
N PRO A 113 -3.96 -9.96 -28.03
CA PRO A 113 -4.17 -9.73 -29.49
C PRO A 113 -2.98 -9.22 -30.35
N GLN A 114 -2.77 -7.89 -30.46
CA GLN A 114 -1.56 -7.25 -31.03
C GLN A 114 -0.51 -6.65 -30.04
N MET A 115 -0.70 -6.38 -28.75
CA MET A 115 -1.81 -6.74 -27.88
C MET A 115 -2.95 -5.68 -27.75
N VAL A 116 -2.67 -4.35 -27.68
CA VAL A 116 -3.58 -3.11 -27.72
C VAL A 116 -4.81 -3.03 -26.74
N GLY A 117 -5.29 -1.91 -26.15
CA GLY A 117 -4.83 -0.49 -26.04
C GLY A 117 -5.89 0.52 -25.46
N PHE A 118 -5.43 1.69 -24.95
CA PHE A 118 -6.11 3.01 -24.64
C PHE A 118 -6.75 3.36 -23.24
N GLU A 119 -7.15 4.64 -22.97
CA GLU A 119 -6.72 5.43 -21.75
C GLU A 119 -7.65 6.58 -21.12
N GLY A 120 -7.29 7.20 -19.94
CA GLY A 120 -7.88 8.45 -19.29
C GLY A 120 -7.30 8.93 -17.88
N LYS A 121 -7.40 10.23 -17.43
CA LYS A 121 -6.77 10.94 -16.20
C LYS A 121 -7.68 12.08 -15.55
N LYS A 122 -7.49 12.94 -14.47
CA LYS A 122 -6.47 13.40 -13.43
C LYS A 122 -7.09 13.61 -11.97
N THR A 123 -6.91 14.54 -10.96
CA THR A 123 -6.42 15.97 -10.69
C THR A 123 -5.96 16.23 -9.17
N LEU A 124 -6.04 17.43 -8.48
CA LEU A 124 -5.13 17.90 -7.34
C LEU A 124 -5.58 18.99 -6.25
N THR A 125 -4.74 19.22 -5.16
CA THR A 125 -4.37 20.50 -4.38
C THR A 125 -4.71 20.61 -2.82
N VAL A 126 -4.07 21.26 -1.77
CA VAL A 126 -2.73 21.83 -1.26
C VAL A 126 -2.81 22.27 0.28
N VAL A 127 -1.71 22.43 1.09
CA VAL A 127 -1.64 22.81 2.58
C VAL A 127 -0.40 23.72 3.01
N SER A 128 -0.22 24.15 4.29
CA SER A 128 0.72 25.18 4.88
C SER A 128 1.55 24.73 6.15
N ASP A 129 2.47 25.55 6.71
CA ASP A 129 3.73 25.11 7.41
C ASP A 129 4.19 25.72 8.78
N LYS A 130 3.50 26.67 9.44
CA LYS A 130 4.15 27.64 10.38
C LYS A 130 4.28 27.36 11.90
N ILE A 131 4.02 26.15 12.44
CA ILE A 131 3.94 25.92 13.92
C ILE A 131 4.98 24.92 14.45
N VAL A 132 5.55 25.20 15.64
CA VAL A 132 6.49 24.31 16.35
C VAL A 132 6.09 24.18 17.82
N LEU A 133 5.96 22.95 18.33
CA LEU A 133 5.59 22.70 19.73
C LEU A 133 6.77 22.95 20.69
N GLY A 134 6.48 23.42 21.91
CA GLY A 134 7.49 23.62 22.97
C GLY A 134 8.39 24.86 22.80
N ASN A 135 8.40 25.51 21.64
CA ASN A 135 9.10 26.76 21.41
C ASN A 135 8.23 27.96 21.87
N PRO A 136 8.65 28.77 22.88
CA PRO A 136 7.89 29.93 23.33
C PRO A 136 7.89 31.10 22.32
N LYS A 137 8.61 30.99 21.19
CA LYS A 137 8.58 31.96 20.07
C LYS A 137 7.70 31.54 18.89
N SER A 138 6.97 30.42 18.99
CA SER A 138 6.11 29.98 17.89
C SER A 138 4.85 30.83 17.74
N ASP A 139 4.51 31.16 16.50
CA ASP A 139 3.36 32.02 16.16
C ASP A 139 2.04 31.24 16.25
N TRP A 140 1.66 30.88 17.47
CA TRP A 140 0.35 30.31 17.79
C TRP A 140 -0.80 31.27 17.46
N ALA A 141 -0.56 32.58 17.31
CA ALA A 141 -1.59 33.52 16.91
C ALA A 141 -2.03 33.31 15.44
N SER A 142 -1.13 32.82 14.57
CA SER A 142 -1.39 32.64 13.14
C SER A 142 -2.48 31.63 12.77
N ILE A 143 -2.88 30.71 13.66
CA ILE A 143 -3.89 29.67 13.34
C ILE A 143 -5.33 30.15 13.56
N PHE A 144 -5.58 31.08 14.50
CA PHE A 144 -6.95 31.51 14.83
C PHE A 144 -7.67 32.23 13.68
N PRO A 145 -7.02 33.09 12.87
CA PRO A 145 -7.63 33.64 11.66
C PRO A 145 -8.08 32.56 10.67
N GLN A 146 -7.34 31.45 10.55
CA GLN A 146 -7.63 30.36 9.62
C GLN A 146 -8.84 29.51 10.06
N PHE A 147 -9.05 29.34 11.37
CA PHE A 147 -10.29 28.76 11.90
C PHE A 147 -11.47 29.70 11.67
N ASN A 148 -11.33 30.99 11.97
CA ASN A 148 -12.39 31.97 11.78
C ASN A 148 -12.78 32.17 10.30
N GLU A 149 -11.83 32.06 9.38
CA GLU A 149 -12.10 32.04 7.94
C GLU A 149 -12.98 30.84 7.54
N GLN A 150 -12.71 29.65 8.07
CA GLN A 150 -13.53 28.46 7.82
C GLN A 150 -14.88 28.49 8.56
N ILE A 151 -15.00 29.20 9.69
CA ILE A 151 -16.28 29.42 10.38
C ILE A 151 -17.19 30.38 9.57
N ASN A 152 -16.63 31.35 8.84
CA ASN A 152 -17.40 32.22 7.93
C ASN A 152 -18.19 31.42 6.88
N ASP A 153 -17.62 30.33 6.37
CA ASP A 153 -18.20 29.53 5.28
C ASP A 153 -19.49 28.79 5.69
N TYR A 154 -19.71 28.59 7.00
CA TYR A 154 -20.90 27.90 7.54
C TYR A 154 -21.81 28.81 8.39
N THR A 155 -21.28 29.86 9.02
CA THR A 155 -22.06 30.78 9.87
C THR A 155 -22.37 32.13 9.20
N GLY A 156 -21.75 32.41 8.06
CA GLY A 156 -21.84 33.68 7.37
C GLY A 156 -20.95 34.77 7.98
N LYS A 157 -20.35 35.60 7.13
CA LYS A 157 -19.34 36.61 7.51
C LYS A 157 -19.78 37.62 8.59
N LYS A 158 -21.09 37.79 8.79
CA LYS A 158 -21.64 38.70 9.81
C LYS A 158 -21.36 38.24 11.24
N LEU A 159 -21.42 36.94 11.55
CA LEU A 159 -21.24 36.46 12.93
C LEU A 159 -19.79 36.65 13.39
N VAL A 160 -18.84 36.14 12.60
CA VAL A 160 -17.40 36.29 12.86
C VAL A 160 -16.98 37.76 12.85
N GLY A 161 -17.54 38.57 11.95
CA GLY A 161 -17.27 40.01 11.88
C GLY A 161 -17.73 40.77 13.13
N VAL A 162 -18.95 40.51 13.62
CA VAL A 162 -19.49 41.15 14.84
C VAL A 162 -18.77 40.73 16.12
N LEU A 163 -18.27 39.48 16.17
CA LEU A 163 -17.62 38.93 17.36
C LEU A 163 -16.09 39.07 17.38
N THR A 164 -15.46 39.50 16.28
CA THR A 164 -14.00 39.75 16.25
C THR A 164 -13.71 41.17 16.71
N SER A 165 -12.87 41.35 17.73
CA SER A 165 -12.48 42.68 18.20
C SER A 165 -11.74 43.47 17.11
N ASP A 166 -12.23 44.69 16.84
CA ASP A 166 -11.64 45.67 15.93
C ASP A 166 -11.66 47.12 16.47
N PHE A 167 -12.15 47.33 17.70
CA PHE A 167 -12.17 48.61 18.42
C PHE A 167 -10.79 49.31 18.47
N SER A 168 -10.78 50.63 18.68
CA SER A 168 -9.55 51.44 18.79
C SER A 168 -8.58 51.04 19.92
N THR A 169 -9.05 50.26 20.90
CA THR A 169 -8.24 49.68 21.99
C THR A 169 -7.77 48.25 21.71
N THR A 170 -8.07 47.69 20.54
CA THR A 170 -7.77 46.28 20.21
C THR A 170 -6.28 46.05 20.04
N THR A 171 -5.71 45.27 20.97
CA THR A 171 -4.39 44.66 20.85
C THR A 171 -4.46 43.33 20.08
N PRO A 172 -3.35 42.84 19.50
CA PRO A 172 -3.29 41.49 18.90
C PRO A 172 -3.78 40.39 19.86
N THR A 173 -3.45 40.48 21.14
CA THR A 173 -3.92 39.56 22.18
C THR A 173 -5.44 39.58 22.32
N SER A 174 -6.06 40.77 22.47
CA SER A 174 -7.52 40.87 22.56
C SER A 174 -8.24 40.41 21.28
N LYS A 175 -7.60 40.55 20.12
CA LYS A 175 -8.11 40.01 18.85
C LYS A 175 -8.10 38.49 18.86
N VAL A 176 -6.97 37.85 19.22
CA VAL A 176 -6.89 36.39 19.40
C VAL A 176 -7.93 35.87 20.40
N VAL A 177 -8.09 36.53 21.55
CA VAL A 177 -9.11 36.16 22.55
C VAL A 177 -10.51 36.17 21.93
N SER A 178 -10.88 37.21 21.18
CA SER A 178 -12.18 37.27 20.50
C SER A 178 -12.38 36.15 19.46
N GLN A 179 -11.30 35.73 18.77
CA GLN A 179 -11.36 34.62 17.82
C GLN A 179 -11.56 33.27 18.54
N VAL A 180 -10.95 33.06 19.70
CA VAL A 180 -11.21 31.89 20.56
C VAL A 180 -12.64 31.92 21.12
N THR A 181 -13.19 33.10 21.46
CA THR A 181 -14.60 33.25 21.87
C THR A 181 -15.58 32.88 20.75
N ILE A 182 -15.23 33.14 19.48
CA ILE A 182 -16.01 32.67 18.33
C ILE A 182 -16.00 31.14 18.22
N MET A 183 -14.85 30.50 18.43
CA MET A 183 -14.74 29.03 18.47
C MET A 183 -15.57 28.44 19.62
N GLU A 184 -15.50 29.01 20.81
CA GLU A 184 -16.31 28.66 21.99
C GLU A 184 -17.82 28.76 21.70
N THR A 185 -18.24 29.77 20.95
CA THR A 185 -19.65 30.01 20.57
C THR A 185 -20.21 28.89 19.67
N VAL A 186 -19.37 28.24 18.85
CA VAL A 186 -19.80 27.25 17.84
C VAL A 186 -19.39 25.80 18.17
N LYS A 187 -18.73 25.55 19.30
CA LYS A 187 -18.16 24.23 19.66
C LYS A 187 -19.16 23.07 19.72
N SER A 188 -20.45 23.35 19.91
CA SER A 188 -21.51 22.33 19.88
C SER A 188 -21.79 21.78 18.48
N TYR A 189 -21.24 22.41 17.43
CA TYR A 189 -21.46 22.08 16.03
C TYR A 189 -20.17 21.67 15.28
N PHE A 190 -18.99 21.89 15.87
CA PHE A 190 -17.69 21.67 15.23
C PHE A 190 -16.68 21.04 16.20
N GLU A 191 -15.96 20.02 15.72
CA GLU A 191 -14.90 19.35 16.48
C GLU A 191 -13.53 19.98 16.18
N PHE A 192 -12.92 20.64 17.17
CA PHE A 192 -11.62 21.31 17.02
C PHE A 192 -10.44 20.36 17.26
N LYS A 193 -9.95 19.73 16.19
CA LYS A 193 -8.75 18.87 16.22
C LYS A 193 -7.49 19.62 15.79
N VAL A 194 -6.46 19.62 16.63
CA VAL A 194 -5.09 20.03 16.29
C VAL A 194 -4.23 18.77 16.22
N ILE A 195 -3.82 18.38 15.01
CA ILE A 195 -2.96 17.22 14.79
C ILE A 195 -1.53 17.72 14.61
N ILE A 196 -0.62 17.22 15.46
CA ILE A 196 0.82 17.49 15.35
C ILE A 196 1.48 16.23 14.82
N THR A 197 1.63 16.14 13.50
CA THR A 197 2.53 15.18 12.87
C THR A 197 3.92 15.75 12.79
N GLY A 198 4.93 15.01 13.27
CA GLY A 198 6.25 15.11 12.67
C GLY A 198 6.12 14.79 11.19
N CYS A 199 6.68 15.63 10.33
CA CYS A 199 6.73 15.40 8.89
C CYS A 199 8.19 15.55 8.44
N GLY A 200 8.64 14.65 7.57
CA GLY A 200 9.98 14.69 6.97
C GLY A 200 10.80 13.43 7.27
N ILE A 201 11.57 12.97 6.27
CA ILE A 201 12.59 11.94 6.47
C ILE A 201 13.93 12.68 6.46
N PRO A 202 14.69 12.72 7.58
CA PRO A 202 15.87 13.58 7.66
C PRO A 202 16.99 13.14 6.70
N LYS A 203 17.07 11.84 6.42
CA LYS A 203 18.16 11.23 5.67
C LYS A 203 17.72 10.00 4.90
N ILE A 204 18.16 9.91 3.64
CA ILE A 204 18.09 8.68 2.84
C ILE A 204 19.49 8.10 2.65
N THR A 205 19.60 6.79 2.81
CA THR A 205 20.79 6.01 2.45
C THR A 205 20.50 5.25 1.16
N ILE A 206 21.17 5.64 0.07
CA ILE A 206 21.00 5.05 -1.26
C ILE A 206 22.09 3.98 -1.49
N GLU A 207 21.72 2.72 -1.30
CA GLU A 207 22.55 1.53 -1.55
C GLU A 207 22.80 1.30 -3.06
N GLY A 208 23.58 0.26 -3.41
CA GLY A 208 23.96 -0.07 -4.79
C GLY A 208 24.91 0.93 -5.47
N THR A 209 25.50 0.56 -6.60
CA THR A 209 26.36 1.48 -7.37
C THR A 209 25.55 2.33 -8.35
N THR A 210 26.11 3.45 -8.81
CA THR A 210 25.53 4.29 -9.87
C THR A 210 25.28 3.51 -11.17
N GLN A 211 26.00 2.41 -11.41
CA GLN A 211 25.76 1.54 -12.57
C GLN A 211 24.56 0.60 -12.37
N ASP A 212 24.24 0.22 -11.13
CA ASP A 212 23.07 -0.62 -10.83
C ASP A 212 21.77 0.18 -10.93
N TRP A 213 21.78 1.42 -10.46
CA TRP A 213 20.67 2.36 -10.71
C TRP A 213 20.48 2.66 -12.21
N LYS A 214 21.56 2.74 -13.01
CA LYS A 214 21.43 2.79 -14.49
C LYS A 214 20.81 1.51 -15.07
N LYS A 215 21.20 0.31 -14.61
CA LYS A 215 20.56 -0.95 -15.05
C LYS A 215 19.05 -0.92 -14.73
N LEU A 216 18.68 -0.41 -13.56
CA LEU A 216 17.28 -0.25 -13.14
C LEU A 216 16.52 0.74 -14.05
N LEU A 217 17.14 1.85 -14.43
CA LEU A 217 16.58 2.81 -15.40
C LEU A 217 16.29 2.15 -16.75
N GLU A 218 17.28 1.47 -17.35
CA GLU A 218 17.09 0.83 -18.66
C GLU A 218 16.12 -0.36 -18.61
N LYS A 219 16.11 -1.13 -17.50
CA LYS A 219 15.05 -2.12 -17.24
C LYS A 219 13.66 -1.49 -17.15
N THR A 220 13.52 -0.33 -16.50
CA THR A 220 12.24 0.38 -16.37
C THR A 220 11.77 0.95 -17.70
N LYS A 221 12.69 1.49 -18.51
CA LYS A 221 12.41 1.88 -19.91
C LYS A 221 11.95 0.70 -20.74
N TYR A 222 12.57 -0.48 -20.62
CA TYR A 222 12.14 -1.68 -21.34
C TYR A 222 10.69 -2.08 -21.02
N LEU A 223 10.19 -1.83 -19.80
CA LEU A 223 8.81 -2.18 -19.45
C LEU A 223 7.75 -1.32 -20.16
N SER A 224 8.10 -0.18 -20.77
CA SER A 224 7.12 0.70 -21.42
C SER A 224 6.35 0.01 -22.54
N GLN A 225 7.03 -0.84 -23.33
CA GLN A 225 6.48 -1.56 -24.49
C GLN A 225 5.23 -2.41 -24.18
N TYR A 226 4.99 -2.73 -22.91
CA TYR A 226 3.81 -3.44 -22.45
C TYR A 226 2.63 -2.48 -22.12
N LYS A 227 2.47 -1.37 -22.85
CA LYS A 227 1.46 -0.30 -22.61
C LYS A 227 1.60 0.38 -21.24
N LEU A 228 2.84 0.52 -20.75
CA LEU A 228 3.13 1.06 -19.42
C LEU A 228 3.71 2.47 -19.44
N GLU A 229 3.72 3.16 -20.58
CA GLU A 229 4.20 4.55 -20.71
C GLU A 229 3.58 5.48 -19.67
N TRP A 230 2.27 5.33 -19.39
CA TRP A 230 1.53 6.09 -18.37
C TRP A 230 2.08 5.91 -16.93
N TRP A 231 2.91 4.90 -16.71
CA TRP A 231 3.53 4.57 -15.43
C TRP A 231 5.07 4.70 -15.47
N THR A 232 5.74 4.14 -16.49
CA THR A 232 7.19 4.21 -16.63
C THR A 232 7.68 5.65 -16.81
N ASN A 233 6.92 6.51 -17.49
CA ASN A 233 7.29 7.92 -17.67
C ASN A 233 7.18 8.70 -16.34
N GLU A 234 6.39 8.22 -15.38
CA GLU A 234 6.27 8.81 -14.05
C GLU A 234 7.37 8.31 -13.09
N LEU A 235 7.94 7.12 -13.36
CA LEU A 235 9.05 6.50 -12.61
C LEU A 235 10.44 6.92 -13.11
N ILE A 236 10.64 7.07 -14.42
CA ILE A 236 11.94 7.38 -15.05
C ILE A 236 12.61 8.60 -14.41
N PRO A 237 11.94 9.76 -14.23
CA PRO A 237 12.55 10.94 -13.60
C PRO A 237 12.98 10.70 -12.14
N ILE A 238 12.27 9.85 -11.39
CA ILE A 238 12.63 9.47 -10.01
C ILE A 238 13.97 8.73 -10.01
N ILE A 239 14.11 7.77 -10.93
CA ILE A 239 15.32 6.96 -11.05
C ILE A 239 16.50 7.81 -11.54
N GLU A 240 16.25 8.78 -12.42
CA GLU A 240 17.26 9.73 -12.90
C GLU A 240 17.74 10.71 -11.80
N GLU A 241 16.86 11.19 -10.92
CA GLU A 241 17.23 11.95 -9.72
C GLU A 241 18.01 11.11 -8.70
N ILE A 242 17.64 9.83 -8.51
CA ILE A 242 18.45 8.90 -7.70
C ILE A 242 19.85 8.74 -8.32
N ILE A 243 19.95 8.57 -9.64
CA ILE A 243 21.24 8.51 -10.36
C ILE A 243 22.01 9.84 -10.26
N ALA A 244 21.34 10.99 -10.18
CA ALA A 244 21.96 12.30 -9.96
C ALA A 244 22.54 12.39 -8.54
N ALA A 245 21.78 11.98 -7.52
CA ALA A 245 22.23 11.92 -6.13
C ALA A 245 23.44 10.98 -5.96
N LYS A 246 23.43 9.80 -6.62
CA LYS A 246 24.59 8.88 -6.70
C LYS A 246 25.82 9.46 -7.42
N LYS A 247 25.72 10.63 -8.06
CA LYS A 247 26.82 11.41 -8.66
C LYS A 247 27.14 12.69 -7.87
N GLY A 248 26.57 12.88 -6.68
CA GLY A 248 26.76 14.08 -5.86
C GLY A 248 25.88 15.28 -6.26
N LYS A 249 24.93 15.11 -7.20
CA LYS A 249 23.96 16.16 -7.56
C LYS A 249 22.64 15.88 -6.86
N VAL A 250 22.43 16.50 -5.70
CA VAL A 250 21.24 16.30 -4.85
C VAL A 250 20.23 17.43 -5.06
N ASN A 251 19.07 17.10 -5.63
CA ASN A 251 17.90 17.99 -5.66
C ASN A 251 17.10 17.85 -4.35
N LYS A 252 17.28 18.76 -3.38
CA LYS A 252 16.59 18.67 -2.08
C LYS A 252 15.07 18.68 -2.19
N ASP A 253 14.51 19.52 -3.06
CA ASP A 253 13.07 19.63 -3.24
C ASP A 253 12.47 18.30 -3.73
N PHE A 254 13.14 17.61 -4.65
CA PHE A 254 12.75 16.25 -5.06
C PHE A 254 12.69 15.27 -3.88
N TRP A 255 13.68 15.29 -2.99
CA TRP A 255 13.72 14.41 -1.82
C TRP A 255 12.68 14.77 -0.75
N MET A 256 12.41 16.06 -0.52
CA MET A 256 11.32 16.52 0.34
C MET A 256 9.93 16.16 -0.22
N ASN A 257 9.80 16.03 -1.55
CA ASN A 257 8.58 15.58 -2.22
C ASN A 257 8.45 14.04 -2.32
N MET A 258 9.28 13.26 -1.64
CA MET A 258 9.24 11.78 -1.66
C MET A 258 7.98 11.22 -0.99
N VAL A 259 7.74 11.59 0.27
CA VAL A 259 6.54 11.22 1.03
C VAL A 259 5.89 12.51 1.51
N LYS A 260 4.57 12.57 1.45
CA LYS A 260 3.73 13.58 2.10
C LYS A 260 2.58 12.89 2.81
N TYR A 261 2.05 13.55 3.82
CA TYR A 261 0.88 13.11 4.56
C TYR A 261 -0.10 14.28 4.68
N HIS A 262 -1.33 14.08 4.23
CA HIS A 262 -2.36 15.11 4.23
C HIS A 262 -3.65 14.59 4.89
N THR A 263 -4.25 15.45 5.71
CA THR A 263 -5.60 15.27 6.26
C THR A 263 -6.55 16.15 5.46
N GLU A 264 -7.61 15.56 4.89
CA GLU A 264 -8.55 16.33 4.08
C GLU A 264 -9.40 17.32 4.91
N LYS A 265 -9.72 18.46 4.29
CA LYS A 265 -10.12 19.70 4.98
C LYS A 265 -11.59 19.76 5.45
N LYS A 266 -12.23 18.60 5.69
CA LYS A 266 -13.56 18.48 6.33
C LYS A 266 -13.61 17.24 7.23
N TYR A 267 -13.93 17.43 8.51
CA TYR A 267 -14.23 16.38 9.50
C TYR A 267 -13.22 15.21 9.49
N GLY A 268 -11.96 15.54 9.79
CA GLY A 268 -10.76 14.72 9.51
C GLY A 268 -10.89 13.23 9.83
N THR A 269 -11.14 12.44 8.77
CA THR A 269 -11.20 10.97 8.79
C THR A 269 -10.64 10.31 7.51
N VAL A 270 -9.86 11.04 6.71
CA VAL A 270 -8.98 10.45 5.67
C VAL A 270 -7.56 10.99 5.84
N ASN A 271 -6.62 10.06 5.98
CA ASN A 271 -5.18 10.30 6.06
C ASN A 271 -4.54 9.83 4.76
N THR A 272 -4.24 10.74 3.84
CA THR A 272 -3.73 10.37 2.50
C THR A 272 -2.21 10.43 2.44
N ILE A 273 -1.59 9.38 1.91
CA ILE A 273 -0.17 9.37 1.56
C ILE A 273 -0.02 9.96 0.15
N ASP A 274 0.84 10.97 -0.01
CA ASP A 274 1.18 11.62 -1.29
C ASP A 274 2.72 11.70 -1.45
N GLY A 275 3.21 12.40 -2.47
CA GLY A 275 4.63 12.45 -2.84
C GLY A 275 4.97 11.42 -3.91
N TRP A 276 6.18 11.49 -4.49
CA TRP A 276 6.52 10.62 -5.62
C TRP A 276 6.53 9.12 -5.28
N ILE A 277 6.56 8.75 -3.99
CA ILE A 277 6.50 7.35 -3.56
C ILE A 277 5.22 6.64 -4.00
N VAL A 278 4.08 7.34 -4.12
CA VAL A 278 2.79 6.74 -4.52
C VAL A 278 2.85 6.14 -5.94
N LYS A 279 3.77 6.64 -6.77
CA LYS A 279 3.98 6.16 -8.14
C LYS A 279 4.48 4.72 -8.19
N PHE A 280 5.04 4.18 -7.10
CA PHE A 280 5.42 2.77 -7.02
C PHE A 280 4.23 1.82 -6.74
N PHE A 281 3.03 2.36 -6.54
CA PHE A 281 1.81 1.61 -6.20
C PHE A 281 0.71 1.77 -7.28
N PRO A 282 0.91 1.19 -8.48
CA PRO A 282 -0.01 1.40 -9.62
C PRO A 282 -1.37 0.69 -9.52
N TYR A 283 -1.56 -0.27 -8.59
CA TYR A 283 -2.77 -1.12 -8.54
C TYR A 283 -3.37 -1.32 -7.14
N THR A 284 -4.70 -1.33 -7.09
CA THR A 284 -5.47 -1.85 -5.94
C THR A 284 -5.41 -3.39 -5.91
N LYS A 285 -5.80 -4.00 -4.79
CA LYS A 285 -5.85 -5.47 -4.62
C LYS A 285 -6.87 -6.14 -5.55
N GLU A 286 -7.94 -5.43 -5.92
CA GLU A 286 -8.91 -5.85 -6.94
C GLU A 286 -8.37 -5.69 -8.37
N GLY A 287 -7.20 -5.06 -8.54
CA GLY A 287 -6.54 -4.87 -9.82
C GLY A 287 -6.81 -3.55 -10.53
N ASN A 288 -7.55 -2.62 -9.92
CA ASN A 288 -7.85 -1.33 -10.53
C ASN A 288 -6.59 -0.45 -10.56
N LYS A 289 -6.37 0.30 -11.65
CA LYS A 289 -5.30 1.32 -11.69
C LYS A 289 -5.57 2.38 -10.62
N THR A 290 -4.60 2.66 -9.75
CA THR A 290 -4.71 3.75 -8.74
C THR A 290 -4.73 5.14 -9.35
N GLY A 291 -4.37 5.26 -10.64
CA GLY A 291 -4.15 6.53 -11.32
C GLY A 291 -2.93 7.29 -10.81
N LEU A 292 -2.07 6.63 -10.01
CA LEU A 292 -0.88 7.21 -9.36
C LEU A 292 -1.24 8.44 -8.49
N LYS A 293 -2.44 8.40 -7.90
CA LYS A 293 -3.00 9.41 -6.99
C LYS A 293 -2.58 9.17 -5.53
N PRO A 294 -2.79 10.15 -4.63
CA PRO A 294 -2.65 9.94 -3.20
C PRO A 294 -3.40 8.72 -2.69
N ILE A 295 -2.76 7.95 -1.81
CA ILE A 295 -3.25 6.68 -1.27
C ILE A 295 -4.13 7.00 -0.06
N THR A 296 -5.45 6.86 -0.22
CA THR A 296 -6.45 7.08 0.85
C THR A 296 -6.61 5.89 1.80
N SER A 297 -6.18 4.69 1.39
CA SER A 297 -6.23 3.46 2.20
C SER A 297 -5.17 2.46 1.74
N VAL A 298 -4.20 2.17 2.62
CA VAL A 298 -3.14 1.17 2.37
C VAL A 298 -3.75 -0.22 2.17
N ASN A 299 -4.76 -0.58 2.96
CA ASN A 299 -5.50 -1.84 2.88
C ASN A 299 -6.30 -2.03 1.57
N ASN A 300 -6.31 -1.03 0.67
CA ASN A 300 -6.87 -1.13 -0.67
C ASN A 300 -5.81 -1.46 -1.74
N LEU A 301 -4.52 -1.24 -1.46
CA LEU A 301 -3.44 -1.55 -2.40
C LEU A 301 -3.17 -3.05 -2.49
N ALA A 302 -2.70 -3.51 -3.65
CA ALA A 302 -2.26 -4.88 -3.79
C ALA A 302 -1.08 -5.18 -2.85
N SER A 303 -1.16 -6.29 -2.11
CA SER A 303 -0.15 -6.74 -1.13
C SER A 303 1.27 -6.72 -1.70
N GLU A 304 2.22 -6.21 -0.92
CA GLU A 304 3.66 -6.20 -1.20
C GLU A 304 4.30 -7.60 -1.09
N ILE A 305 3.51 -8.63 -0.76
CA ILE A 305 3.85 -10.05 -0.84
C ILE A 305 3.07 -10.68 -2.00
N VAL A 306 3.77 -11.09 -3.05
CA VAL A 306 3.18 -11.91 -4.12
C VAL A 306 3.09 -13.37 -3.67
N LYS A 307 2.02 -14.04 -4.07
CA LYS A 307 1.71 -15.44 -3.72
C LYS A 307 1.41 -16.18 -5.03
N VAL A 308 2.14 -17.26 -5.30
CA VAL A 308 2.06 -18.02 -6.57
C VAL A 308 1.75 -19.49 -6.24
N PRO A 309 0.55 -19.99 -6.58
CA PRO A 309 0.20 -21.38 -6.31
C PRO A 309 0.92 -22.35 -7.25
N PHE A 310 1.28 -23.52 -6.73
CA PHE A 310 1.76 -24.67 -7.50
C PHE A 310 1.31 -25.98 -6.87
N ILE A 311 1.33 -27.07 -7.64
CA ILE A 311 1.08 -28.42 -7.14
C ILE A 311 2.43 -29.11 -6.99
N LEU A 312 2.72 -29.62 -5.79
CA LEU A 312 3.85 -30.51 -5.54
C LEU A 312 3.38 -31.96 -5.65
N GLU A 313 3.89 -32.69 -6.63
CA GLU A 313 3.57 -34.10 -6.86
C GLU A 313 4.75 -34.99 -6.44
N ASP A 314 4.59 -35.71 -5.32
CA ASP A 314 5.56 -36.70 -4.86
C ASP A 314 5.27 -38.04 -5.55
N ALA A 315 5.98 -38.28 -6.64
CA ALA A 315 5.86 -39.52 -7.42
C ALA A 315 6.31 -40.79 -6.66
N VAL A 316 7.05 -40.66 -5.53
CA VAL A 316 7.54 -41.78 -4.71
C VAL A 316 6.53 -42.15 -3.61
N ARG A 317 5.84 -41.15 -3.04
CA ARG A 317 4.75 -41.35 -2.05
C ARG A 317 3.36 -41.43 -2.67
N HIS A 318 3.25 -41.13 -3.97
CA HIS A 318 2.00 -40.99 -4.72
C HIS A 318 1.04 -39.93 -4.14
N THR A 319 1.58 -38.89 -3.50
CA THR A 319 0.81 -37.76 -2.95
C THR A 319 0.89 -36.52 -3.83
N LYS A 320 -0.13 -35.66 -3.75
CA LYS A 320 -0.12 -34.32 -4.34
C LYS A 320 -0.51 -33.31 -3.28
N HIS A 321 0.24 -32.21 -3.22
CA HIS A 321 0.11 -31.17 -2.21
C HIS A 321 -0.14 -29.81 -2.87
N ASN A 322 -1.04 -29.03 -2.28
CA ASN A 322 -1.32 -27.67 -2.74
C ASN A 322 -0.35 -26.72 -2.04
N MET A 323 0.48 -26.04 -2.82
CA MET A 323 1.58 -25.24 -2.31
C MET A 323 1.51 -23.80 -2.82
N GLU A 324 2.08 -22.86 -2.08
CA GLU A 324 2.29 -21.49 -2.55
C GLU A 324 3.75 -21.06 -2.38
N ILE A 325 4.31 -20.42 -3.40
CA ILE A 325 5.54 -19.65 -3.28
C ILE A 325 5.15 -18.21 -2.91
N TRP A 326 5.61 -17.74 -1.76
CA TRP A 326 5.45 -16.35 -1.32
C TRP A 326 6.77 -15.61 -1.51
N ALA A 327 6.72 -14.36 -2.00
CA ALA A 327 7.89 -13.49 -2.11
C ALA A 327 7.53 -12.01 -1.98
N GLY A 328 8.33 -11.21 -1.27
CA GLY A 328 8.03 -9.80 -1.08
C GLY A 328 8.83 -9.14 0.04
N PHE A 329 8.39 -7.96 0.46
CA PHE A 329 8.81 -7.38 1.73
C PHE A 329 8.07 -8.08 2.87
N ILE A 330 8.78 -8.43 3.95
CA ILE A 330 8.19 -9.13 5.12
C ILE A 330 8.21 -8.29 6.41
N GLY A 331 8.90 -7.15 6.39
CA GLY A 331 9.12 -6.29 7.55
C GLY A 331 10.24 -5.30 7.27
N LEU A 332 10.72 -4.63 8.31
CA LEU A 332 11.91 -3.80 8.25
C LEU A 332 12.89 -4.14 9.38
N SER A 333 14.19 -4.15 9.07
CA SER A 333 15.22 -4.06 10.09
C SER A 333 15.35 -2.61 10.57
N GLN A 334 15.82 -2.44 11.80
CA GLN A 334 16.05 -1.12 12.43
C GLN A 334 17.44 -1.07 13.04
N ASN A 335 18.18 0.00 12.74
CA ASN A 335 19.52 0.20 13.29
C ASN A 335 19.43 0.80 14.70
N ASN A 336 19.83 0.01 15.71
CA ASN A 336 19.79 0.39 17.12
C ASN A 336 20.67 1.60 17.51
N LYS A 337 21.50 2.13 16.60
CA LYS A 337 22.40 3.28 16.86
C LYS A 337 21.94 4.61 16.25
N ASP A 338 21.27 4.57 15.11
CA ASP A 338 20.86 5.78 14.36
C ASP A 338 19.39 5.77 13.91
N PHE A 339 18.62 4.76 14.35
CA PHE A 339 17.20 4.57 14.05
C PHE A 339 16.87 4.39 12.55
N THR A 340 17.88 4.17 11.69
CA THR A 340 17.67 3.91 10.26
C THR A 340 16.79 2.68 10.06
N MET A 341 15.74 2.83 9.26
CA MET A 341 14.83 1.76 8.85
C MET A 341 15.24 1.20 7.48
N LYS A 342 15.24 -0.12 7.31
CA LYS A 342 15.51 -0.79 6.02
C LYS A 342 14.45 -1.86 5.73
N PRO A 343 13.72 -1.78 4.60
CA PRO A 343 12.84 -2.85 4.13
C PRO A 343 13.61 -4.15 3.88
N GLU A 344 13.15 -5.25 4.47
CA GLU A 344 13.75 -6.57 4.28
C GLU A 344 12.88 -7.46 3.38
N MET A 345 13.53 -8.09 2.41
CA MET A 345 12.92 -8.95 1.40
C MET A 345 13.12 -10.42 1.73
N SER A 346 12.12 -11.25 1.46
CA SER A 346 12.21 -12.70 1.67
C SER A 346 11.33 -13.48 0.70
N TRP A 347 11.49 -14.81 0.74
CA TRP A 347 10.57 -15.77 0.15
C TRP A 347 10.29 -16.93 1.12
N ALA A 348 9.18 -17.63 0.89
CA ALA A 348 8.80 -18.84 1.60
C ALA A 348 8.06 -19.83 0.69
N ILE A 349 8.13 -21.12 1.03
CA ILE A 349 7.26 -22.17 0.52
C ILE A 349 6.23 -22.49 1.60
N VAL A 350 4.96 -22.39 1.23
CA VAL A 350 3.81 -22.57 2.12
C VAL A 350 3.02 -23.79 1.70
N ASN A 351 2.71 -24.67 2.66
CA ASN A 351 1.78 -25.78 2.48
C ASN A 351 0.35 -25.27 2.74
N LYS A 352 -0.58 -25.54 1.80
CA LYS A 352 -2.00 -25.16 1.91
C LYS A 352 -2.90 -26.33 2.32
N ASP A 353 -2.39 -27.56 2.40
CA ASP A 353 -3.18 -28.74 2.80
C ASP A 353 -3.51 -28.75 4.30
N SER A 354 -2.60 -28.22 5.13
CA SER A 354 -2.69 -28.10 6.60
C SER A 354 -3.17 -26.74 7.09
N ALA A 355 -3.15 -25.71 6.22
CA ALA A 355 -3.83 -24.45 6.46
C ALA A 355 -5.35 -24.70 6.65
N PRO A 356 -6.09 -23.84 7.38
CA PRO A 356 -7.54 -23.88 7.36
C PRO A 356 -8.00 -23.68 5.90
N SER A 357 -8.42 -24.77 5.27
CA SER A 357 -8.66 -24.84 3.83
C SER A 357 -9.63 -23.76 3.36
N GLU A 358 -9.56 -23.36 2.09
CA GLU A 358 -10.45 -22.31 1.56
C GLU A 358 -11.94 -22.73 1.55
N THR A 359 -12.21 -24.01 1.81
CA THR A 359 -13.50 -24.54 2.30
C THR A 359 -14.06 -23.77 3.51
N SER A 360 -13.22 -23.11 4.31
CA SER A 360 -13.61 -22.21 5.41
C SER A 360 -14.17 -20.86 4.94
N VAL A 361 -13.87 -20.43 3.70
CA VAL A 361 -14.47 -19.25 3.06
C VAL A 361 -15.92 -19.54 2.65
N PHE A 362 -16.25 -20.80 2.36
CA PHE A 362 -17.60 -21.22 1.96
C PHE A 362 -18.42 -21.79 3.13
N GLY A 363 -17.87 -22.76 3.89
CA GLY A 363 -18.62 -23.65 4.79
C GLY A 363 -19.41 -22.98 5.93
N ASN A 364 -19.07 -21.74 6.31
CA ASN A 364 -19.74 -21.00 7.38
C ASN A 364 -20.56 -19.78 6.88
N LYS A 365 -20.69 -19.56 5.57
CA LYS A 365 -21.40 -18.37 5.04
C LYS A 365 -22.92 -18.50 5.02
N THR A 366 -23.56 -17.34 5.19
CA THR A 366 -25.02 -17.19 5.38
C THR A 366 -25.62 -16.17 4.41
N SER A 367 -26.95 -16.00 4.45
CA SER A 367 -27.65 -14.92 3.73
C SER A 367 -27.25 -13.48 4.12
N ALA A 368 -26.44 -13.31 5.18
CA ALA A 368 -25.84 -12.03 5.55
C ALA A 368 -24.48 -11.77 4.86
N ASP A 369 -23.81 -12.82 4.36
CA ASP A 369 -22.46 -12.75 3.84
C ASP A 369 -22.36 -12.28 2.39
N ASP A 370 -21.34 -11.49 2.10
CA ASP A 370 -20.85 -11.25 0.75
C ASP A 370 -19.67 -12.21 0.43
N LEU A 371 -19.56 -12.55 -0.86
CA LEU A 371 -18.51 -13.37 -1.46
C LEU A 371 -18.21 -12.83 -2.87
N SER A 372 -16.94 -12.70 -3.22
CA SER A 372 -16.49 -12.19 -4.53
C SER A 372 -15.38 -13.06 -5.08
N MET A 373 -15.55 -13.52 -6.32
CA MET A 373 -14.59 -14.32 -7.08
C MET A 373 -14.28 -13.61 -8.40
N SER A 374 -13.03 -13.65 -8.85
CA SER A 374 -12.61 -12.96 -10.08
C SER A 374 -11.56 -13.75 -10.84
N ASN A 375 -11.53 -13.55 -12.16
CA ASN A 375 -10.69 -14.28 -13.11
C ASN A 375 -10.98 -15.79 -13.10
N ILE A 376 -12.26 -16.15 -12.98
CA ILE A 376 -12.76 -17.52 -12.96
C ILE A 376 -13.02 -18.04 -14.38
N SER A 377 -12.58 -19.26 -14.71
CA SER A 377 -12.99 -19.97 -15.94
C SER A 377 -14.09 -21.00 -15.67
N GLU A 378 -14.01 -21.71 -14.54
CA GLU A 378 -14.95 -22.71 -14.09
C GLU A 378 -15.27 -22.48 -12.60
N ILE A 379 -16.52 -22.70 -12.19
CA ILE A 379 -16.93 -22.48 -10.80
C ILE A 379 -16.34 -23.59 -9.88
N PRO A 380 -15.62 -23.23 -8.79
CA PRO A 380 -15.10 -24.20 -7.82
C PRO A 380 -16.22 -25.08 -7.25
N LYS A 381 -15.97 -26.40 -7.14
CA LYS A 381 -16.98 -27.38 -6.69
C LYS A 381 -17.38 -27.17 -5.22
N GLU A 382 -16.48 -26.56 -4.48
CA GLU A 382 -16.57 -26.18 -3.07
C GLU A 382 -17.68 -25.14 -2.87
N LEU A 383 -17.97 -24.30 -3.87
CA LEU A 383 -19.04 -23.31 -3.83
C LEU A 383 -20.42 -23.97 -3.70
N TYR A 384 -20.61 -25.16 -4.27
CA TYR A 384 -21.88 -25.91 -4.20
C TYR A 384 -22.16 -26.50 -2.80
N THR A 385 -21.24 -26.36 -1.84
CA THR A 385 -21.50 -26.69 -0.43
C THR A 385 -22.30 -25.61 0.31
N LEU A 386 -22.42 -24.39 -0.26
CA LEU A 386 -23.21 -23.31 0.31
C LEU A 386 -24.71 -23.62 0.30
N LYS A 387 -25.37 -23.39 1.44
CA LYS A 387 -26.84 -23.35 1.51
C LYS A 387 -27.40 -22.00 1.08
N SER A 388 -26.72 -20.90 1.42
CA SER A 388 -27.18 -19.53 1.22
C SER A 388 -26.05 -18.51 1.16
N ILE A 389 -26.22 -17.41 0.43
CA ILE A 389 -25.26 -16.29 0.37
C ILE A 389 -25.97 -14.95 0.12
N GLY A 390 -25.55 -13.90 0.83
CA GLY A 390 -26.12 -12.55 0.76
C GLY A 390 -25.83 -11.81 -0.53
N THR A 391 -24.57 -11.80 -0.98
CA THR A 391 -24.18 -11.43 -2.35
C THR A 391 -23.09 -12.34 -2.87
N LEU A 392 -23.26 -12.89 -4.06
CA LEU A 392 -22.25 -13.63 -4.80
C LEU A 392 -21.84 -12.83 -6.04
N ARG A 393 -20.57 -12.45 -6.14
CA ARG A 393 -19.99 -11.79 -7.32
C ARG A 393 -19.04 -12.74 -8.02
N ILE A 394 -19.21 -12.93 -9.33
CA ILE A 394 -18.34 -13.78 -10.15
C ILE A 394 -17.94 -13.04 -11.43
N LYS A 395 -16.65 -12.68 -11.54
CA LYS A 395 -16.06 -12.15 -12.77
C LYS A 395 -15.33 -13.28 -13.50
N PHE A 396 -15.92 -13.70 -14.62
CA PHE A 396 -15.38 -14.71 -15.52
C PHE A 396 -14.21 -14.15 -16.36
N THR A 397 -13.31 -15.03 -16.81
CA THR A 397 -12.22 -14.69 -17.73
C THR A 397 -12.69 -14.52 -19.18
N LYS A 398 -13.75 -15.25 -19.57
CA LYS A 398 -14.28 -15.30 -20.94
C LYS A 398 -15.81 -15.23 -20.91
N ASP A 399 -16.47 -16.31 -21.31
CA ASP A 399 -17.92 -16.45 -21.30
C ASP A 399 -18.41 -16.84 -19.89
N ILE A 400 -19.56 -16.29 -19.49
CA ILE A 400 -20.29 -16.66 -18.27
C ILE A 400 -20.85 -18.06 -18.47
N ALA A 401 -20.37 -19.01 -17.66
CA ALA A 401 -20.84 -20.39 -17.66
C ALA A 401 -21.25 -20.77 -16.23
N ILE A 402 -22.56 -20.91 -16.00
CA ILE A 402 -23.11 -21.27 -14.68
C ILE A 402 -23.67 -22.69 -14.71
N PRO A 403 -23.05 -23.68 -14.05
CA PRO A 403 -23.66 -25.01 -13.88
C PRO A 403 -24.99 -24.91 -13.11
N ASP A 404 -25.95 -25.78 -13.43
CA ASP A 404 -27.28 -25.76 -12.80
C ASP A 404 -27.20 -26.07 -11.29
N GLU A 405 -26.11 -26.68 -10.83
CA GLU A 405 -25.71 -26.82 -9.42
C GLU A 405 -25.75 -25.50 -8.65
N LEU A 406 -25.38 -24.38 -9.29
CA LEU A 406 -25.39 -23.08 -8.61
C LEU A 406 -26.81 -22.60 -8.30
N GLY A 407 -27.81 -23.04 -9.07
CA GLY A 407 -29.24 -22.77 -8.81
C GLY A 407 -29.77 -23.41 -7.52
N LYS A 408 -29.03 -24.34 -6.91
CA LYS A 408 -29.38 -25.01 -5.65
C LYS A 408 -29.06 -24.14 -4.42
N ILE A 409 -28.29 -23.06 -4.58
CA ILE A 409 -27.85 -22.16 -3.51
C ILE A 409 -28.84 -20.99 -3.37
N GLN A 410 -29.28 -20.65 -2.14
CA GLN A 410 -30.08 -19.45 -1.89
C GLN A 410 -29.23 -18.17 -1.98
N ILE A 411 -29.07 -17.63 -3.19
CA ILE A 411 -28.34 -16.38 -3.45
C ILE A 411 -29.33 -15.21 -3.44
N ARG A 412 -29.16 -14.21 -2.57
CA ARG A 412 -30.01 -12.99 -2.57
C ARG A 412 -29.65 -12.03 -3.71
N ARG A 413 -28.37 -11.81 -3.98
CA ARG A 413 -27.84 -10.95 -5.06
C ARG A 413 -26.73 -11.66 -5.82
N LEU A 414 -26.83 -11.72 -7.14
CA LEU A 414 -25.88 -12.42 -8.02
C LEU A 414 -25.34 -11.45 -9.06
N GLU A 415 -24.06 -11.09 -8.95
CA GLU A 415 -23.38 -10.19 -9.90
C GLU A 415 -22.45 -11.00 -10.79
N LEU A 416 -22.73 -11.06 -12.09
CA LEU A 416 -21.94 -11.79 -13.08
C LEU A 416 -21.28 -10.80 -14.04
N THR A 417 -19.98 -10.95 -14.26
CA THR A 417 -19.22 -10.15 -15.24
C THR A 417 -18.51 -11.09 -16.20
N GLY A 418 -18.64 -10.84 -17.50
CA GLY A 418 -18.09 -11.69 -18.56
C GLY A 418 -18.94 -11.63 -19.84
N LYS A 419 -18.47 -12.27 -20.91
CA LYS A 419 -19.21 -12.39 -22.17
C LYS A 419 -20.41 -13.34 -21.98
N ILE A 420 -21.53 -13.11 -22.66
CA ILE A 420 -22.73 -13.95 -22.50
C ILE A 420 -23.58 -13.95 -23.78
N THR A 421 -24.22 -15.08 -24.08
CA THR A 421 -25.17 -15.18 -25.19
C THR A 421 -26.58 -14.81 -24.74
N ALA A 422 -27.46 -14.45 -25.69
CA ALA A 422 -28.87 -14.18 -25.37
C ALA A 422 -29.58 -15.40 -24.78
N ALA A 423 -29.26 -16.60 -25.27
CA ALA A 423 -29.80 -17.87 -24.78
C ALA A 423 -29.34 -18.16 -23.34
N GLU A 424 -28.05 -18.00 -23.04
CA GLU A 424 -27.54 -18.19 -21.67
C GLU A 424 -28.15 -17.15 -20.72
N LYS A 425 -28.26 -15.88 -21.12
CA LYS A 425 -28.95 -14.85 -20.32
C LYS A 425 -30.39 -15.28 -19.98
N GLN A 426 -31.14 -15.86 -20.92
CA GLN A 426 -32.48 -16.39 -20.66
C GLN A 426 -32.47 -17.63 -19.74
N ARG A 427 -31.46 -18.51 -19.83
CA ARG A 427 -31.30 -19.63 -18.88
C ARG A 427 -31.05 -19.12 -17.46
N LEU A 428 -30.18 -18.13 -17.28
CA LEU A 428 -29.88 -17.56 -15.95
C LEU A 428 -31.09 -16.84 -15.32
N ILE A 429 -31.96 -16.21 -16.13
CA ILE A 429 -33.22 -15.63 -15.64
C ILE A 429 -34.13 -16.72 -15.05
N LYS A 430 -34.22 -17.89 -15.71
CA LYS A 430 -35.02 -19.05 -15.26
C LYS A 430 -34.38 -19.83 -14.10
N LEU A 431 -33.06 -19.92 -14.06
CA LEU A 431 -32.31 -20.66 -13.03
C LEU A 431 -32.32 -19.96 -11.67
N PHE A 432 -32.46 -18.62 -11.66
CA PHE A 432 -32.42 -17.81 -10.44
C PHE A 432 -33.63 -16.87 -10.28
N PRO A 433 -34.89 -17.36 -10.29
CA PRO A 433 -36.08 -16.51 -10.44
C PRO A 433 -36.24 -15.43 -9.36
N ASN A 434 -35.71 -15.67 -8.15
CA ASN A 434 -36.01 -14.89 -6.94
C ASN A 434 -34.86 -13.98 -6.46
N ASN A 435 -33.76 -13.83 -7.21
CA ASN A 435 -32.59 -13.03 -6.78
C ASN A 435 -32.41 -11.70 -7.52
N TRP A 436 -31.60 -10.79 -6.97
CA TRP A 436 -31.12 -9.62 -7.72
C TRP A 436 -29.98 -10.03 -8.66
N LEU A 437 -30.33 -10.43 -9.89
CA LEU A 437 -29.38 -10.76 -10.95
C LEU A 437 -28.88 -9.46 -11.62
N ILE A 438 -27.56 -9.28 -11.63
CA ILE A 438 -26.86 -8.17 -12.30
C ILE A 438 -25.86 -8.80 -13.25
N ILE A 439 -25.88 -8.43 -14.53
CA ILE A 439 -24.95 -8.93 -15.55
C ILE A 439 -24.24 -7.74 -16.20
N ASN A 440 -22.90 -7.74 -16.17
CA ASN A 440 -22.05 -6.66 -16.68
C ASN A 440 -22.48 -5.26 -16.18
N GLY A 441 -22.73 -5.15 -14.88
CA GLY A 441 -23.14 -3.91 -14.21
C GLY A 441 -24.61 -3.50 -14.42
N LYS A 442 -25.39 -4.22 -15.24
CA LYS A 442 -26.83 -3.94 -15.46
C LYS A 442 -27.69 -4.92 -14.69
N MET A 443 -28.63 -4.41 -13.88
CA MET A 443 -29.67 -5.24 -13.27
C MET A 443 -30.54 -5.86 -14.37
N ILE A 444 -30.93 -7.12 -14.18
CA ILE A 444 -31.77 -7.86 -15.10
C ILE A 444 -33.19 -7.90 -14.55
N GLU A 445 -34.05 -7.06 -15.12
CA GLU A 445 -35.50 -7.15 -15.00
C GLU A 445 -36.00 -8.51 -15.52
N ARG A 446 -37.08 -9.03 -14.93
CA ARG A 446 -37.66 -10.36 -15.20
C ARG A 446 -39.11 -10.26 -15.63
#